data_AF-A0A0W1R800-F1
#
_entry.id   AF-A0A0W1R800-F1
#
_cell.length_a   1.000
_cell.length_b   1.000
_cell.length_c   1.000
_cell.angle_alpha   90.00
_cell.angle_beta   90.00
_cell.angle_gamma   90.00
#
_symmetry.space_group_name_H-M   'P 1'
#
loop_
_entity.id
_entity.type
_entity.pdbx_description
1 polymer ?
#
loop_
_entity_poly.entity_id
_entity_poly.type
_entity_poly.pdbx_seq_one_letter_code
_entity_poly.pdbx_strand_id
1 'polypeptide(L)'
;MTRRDDLDELYRLFDDLEARVGGRQTLADCTGYMDWPDRGVYFFFAPEETRETTDQPRATRVGTHAVSEGSSTSLWDRLRTHRGAQRGTYEGGGNHRGSVFRKRVGEALVDRDGLRETYPQWGVGSTAKRELRLDELDMERRVSNYLRDLPFLWVAVDDEPSAESQRAYIERNVIALLSNYQHDPVDPRSGEWLGTASRSKKIRESGLWNVNHVDEEYDPAVLNALGDAVEKTQPL
;
A
#
# COMPACT_ATOMS: atom_id res chain seq x y z
N MET A 1 -10.03 -1.11 -25.43
CA MET A 1 -8.66 -1.39 -24.98
C MET A 1 -8.69 -2.64 -24.14
N THR A 2 -7.63 -3.44 -24.16
CA THR A 2 -7.54 -4.62 -23.28
C THR A 2 -6.99 -4.20 -21.93
N ARG A 3 -7.28 -4.98 -20.87
CA ARG A 3 -6.68 -4.76 -19.54
C ARG A 3 -5.15 -4.69 -19.58
N ARG A 4 -4.51 -5.41 -20.51
CA ARG A 4 -3.05 -5.39 -20.68
C ARG A 4 -2.55 -4.04 -21.19
N ASP A 5 -3.24 -3.46 -22.17
CA ASP A 5 -2.90 -2.12 -22.71
C ASP A 5 -3.07 -1.04 -21.62
N ASP A 6 -4.15 -1.13 -20.84
CA ASP A 6 -4.41 -0.19 -19.74
C ASP A 6 -3.37 -0.33 -18.61
N LEU A 7 -2.87 -1.54 -18.36
CA LEU A 7 -1.75 -1.77 -17.44
C LEU A 7 -0.45 -1.18 -17.99
N ASP A 8 -0.16 -1.36 -19.28
CA ASP A 8 1.04 -0.78 -19.89
C ASP A 8 1.02 0.76 -19.78
N GLU A 9 -0.13 1.39 -19.98
CA GLU A 9 -0.30 2.83 -19.76
C GLU A 9 -0.18 3.23 -18.29
N LEU A 10 -0.78 2.49 -17.36
CA LEU A 10 -0.62 2.74 -15.91
C LEU A 10 0.86 2.74 -15.51
N TYR A 11 1.64 1.79 -16.02
CA TYR A 11 3.06 1.70 -15.71
C TYR A 11 3.90 2.77 -16.41
N ARG A 12 3.51 3.25 -17.60
CA ARG A 12 4.09 4.48 -18.16
C ARG A 12 3.87 5.68 -17.23
N LEU A 13 2.66 5.83 -16.69
CA LEU A 13 2.35 6.90 -15.73
C LEU A 13 3.18 6.79 -14.45
N PHE A 14 3.51 5.58 -13.99
CA PHE A 14 4.43 5.39 -12.85
C PHE A 14 5.86 5.82 -13.17
N ASP A 15 6.37 5.55 -14.37
CA ASP A 15 7.70 6.00 -14.78
C ASP A 15 7.76 7.52 -14.92
N ASP A 16 6.74 8.12 -15.54
CA ASP A 16 6.62 9.57 -15.68
C ASP A 16 6.54 10.24 -14.30
N LEU A 17 5.78 9.65 -13.37
CA LEU A 17 5.72 10.10 -11.98
C LEU A 17 7.07 9.98 -11.28
N GLU A 18 7.75 8.84 -11.38
CA GLU A 18 9.05 8.61 -10.76
C GLU A 18 10.10 9.62 -11.24
N ALA A 19 10.18 9.85 -12.55
CA ALA A 19 11.06 10.86 -13.13
C ALA A 19 10.72 12.26 -12.59
N ARG A 20 9.43 12.56 -12.43
CA ARG A 20 8.96 13.86 -11.97
C ARG A 20 9.26 14.13 -10.49
N VAL A 21 9.06 13.15 -9.62
CA VAL A 21 9.27 13.31 -8.17
C VAL A 21 10.72 13.05 -7.72
N GLY A 22 11.61 12.74 -8.67
CA GLY A 22 13.03 12.51 -8.39
C GLY A 22 13.35 11.10 -7.88
N GLY A 23 12.49 10.12 -8.17
CA GLY A 23 12.67 8.73 -7.78
C GLY A 23 11.65 8.22 -6.77
N ARG A 24 11.58 6.89 -6.61
CA ARG A 24 10.85 6.24 -5.52
C ARG A 24 11.47 6.58 -4.17
N GLN A 25 10.62 6.68 -3.14
CA GLN A 25 11.02 6.84 -1.75
C GLN A 25 10.89 5.52 -0.98
N THR A 26 11.54 5.43 0.17
CA THR A 26 11.31 4.34 1.14
C THR A 26 10.83 4.95 2.46
N LEU A 27 9.92 4.27 3.17
CA LEU A 27 9.44 4.81 4.44
C LEU A 27 10.55 4.85 5.52
N ALA A 28 11.67 4.13 5.33
CA ALA A 28 12.85 4.23 6.18
C ALA A 28 13.41 5.66 6.20
N ASP A 29 13.45 6.31 5.03
CA ASP A 29 14.11 7.59 4.82
C ASP A 29 13.15 8.80 4.91
N CYS A 30 11.84 8.56 4.86
CA CYS A 30 10.85 9.63 4.91
C CYS A 30 10.66 10.20 6.33
N THR A 31 10.43 11.52 6.43
CA THR A 31 10.03 12.19 7.68
C THR A 31 8.89 13.18 7.45
N GLY A 32 8.30 13.68 8.55
CA GLY A 32 7.25 14.69 8.49
C GLY A 32 7.74 16.12 8.31
N TYR A 33 9.05 16.31 8.12
CA TYR A 33 9.66 17.60 7.79
C TYR A 33 9.86 17.78 6.28
N MET A 34 9.49 16.78 5.48
CA MET A 34 9.47 16.86 4.02
C MET A 34 8.16 17.49 3.56
N ASP A 35 8.15 18.10 2.38
CA ASP A 35 7.01 18.84 1.83
C ASP A 35 5.97 17.90 1.19
N TRP A 36 5.48 16.94 1.99
CA TRP A 36 4.41 16.02 1.58
C TRP A 36 3.14 16.82 1.24
N PRO A 37 2.40 16.43 0.17
CA PRO A 37 1.09 17.00 -0.06
C PRO A 37 0.13 16.62 1.08
N ASP A 38 -0.79 17.52 1.40
CA ASP A 38 -1.81 17.28 2.43
C ASP A 38 -2.64 16.04 2.09
N ARG A 39 -2.98 15.86 0.80
CA ARG A 39 -3.79 14.76 0.31
C ARG A 39 -3.27 14.14 -0.99
N GLY A 40 -3.58 12.87 -1.19
CA GLY A 40 -3.01 12.10 -2.29
C GLY A 40 -3.24 10.60 -2.23
N VAL A 41 -2.68 9.91 -3.23
CA VAL A 41 -2.67 8.44 -3.34
C VAL A 41 -1.22 7.98 -3.36
N TYR A 42 -0.91 6.89 -2.67
CA TYR A 42 0.41 6.25 -2.67
C TYR A 42 0.37 4.87 -3.33
N PHE A 43 1.48 4.52 -3.98
CA PHE A 43 1.67 3.26 -4.69
C PHE A 43 2.97 2.63 -4.19
N PHE A 44 2.88 1.54 -3.42
CA PHE A 44 4.06 0.75 -3.05
C PHE A 44 4.35 -0.29 -4.12
N PHE A 45 5.64 -0.57 -4.30
CA PHE A 45 6.16 -1.55 -5.25
C PHE A 45 6.89 -2.67 -4.51
N ALA A 46 6.94 -3.86 -5.11
CA ALA A 46 7.76 -4.96 -4.62
C ALA A 46 9.23 -4.72 -5.00
N PRO A 47 10.19 -4.91 -4.07
CA PRO A 47 11.60 -4.65 -4.34
C PRO A 47 12.24 -5.66 -5.30
N GLU A 48 11.75 -6.90 -5.32
CA GLU A 48 12.37 -8.03 -6.04
C GLU A 48 11.45 -8.64 -7.11
N GLU A 49 10.30 -8.01 -7.39
CA GLU A 49 9.39 -8.47 -8.44
C GLU A 49 9.13 -7.35 -9.44
N THR A 50 9.25 -7.69 -10.71
CA THR A 50 8.99 -6.80 -11.84
C THR A 50 7.77 -7.29 -12.63
N ARG A 51 7.35 -6.51 -13.62
CA ARG A 51 6.43 -7.00 -14.64
C ARG A 51 7.09 -8.12 -15.46
N GLU A 52 6.29 -8.96 -16.10
CA GLU A 52 6.81 -10.01 -16.98
C GLU A 52 7.33 -9.44 -18.31
N THR A 53 6.70 -8.37 -18.78
CA THR A 53 7.02 -7.75 -20.07
C THR A 53 8.07 -6.65 -19.98
N THR A 54 8.33 -6.11 -18.78
CA THR A 54 9.26 -5.00 -18.54
C THR A 54 9.99 -5.17 -17.20
N ASP A 55 11.15 -4.54 -17.02
CA ASP A 55 11.89 -4.54 -15.75
C ASP A 55 11.31 -3.57 -14.70
N GLN A 56 10.09 -3.05 -14.91
CA GLN A 56 9.46 -2.12 -13.99
C GLN A 56 9.03 -2.84 -12.70
N PRO A 57 9.36 -2.32 -11.50
CA PRO A 57 8.93 -2.88 -10.22
C PRO A 57 7.42 -3.04 -10.13
N ARG A 58 6.95 -4.20 -9.70
CA ARG A 58 5.53 -4.54 -9.67
C ARG A 58 4.82 -3.85 -8.52
N ALA A 59 3.74 -3.14 -8.80
CA ALA A 59 2.89 -2.54 -7.77
C ALA A 59 2.37 -3.61 -6.79
N THR A 60 2.36 -3.29 -5.49
CA THR A 60 1.96 -4.22 -4.42
C THR A 60 0.91 -3.70 -3.46
N ARG A 61 0.73 -2.39 -3.36
CA ARG A 61 -0.31 -1.77 -2.51
C ARG A 61 -0.62 -0.39 -3.07
N VAL A 62 -1.90 -0.09 -3.24
CA VAL A 62 -2.36 1.26 -3.65
C VAL A 62 -3.31 1.80 -2.61
N GLY A 63 -2.96 2.91 -1.97
CA GLY A 63 -3.75 3.43 -0.85
C GLY A 63 -3.93 4.93 -0.84
N THR A 64 -4.98 5.38 -0.15
CA THR A 64 -5.17 6.80 0.20
C THR A 64 -5.49 6.97 1.69
N HIS A 65 -5.97 8.14 2.07
CA HIS A 65 -6.38 8.54 3.42
C HIS A 65 -7.61 9.45 3.38
N ALA A 66 -8.19 9.70 4.57
CA ALA A 66 -9.24 10.68 4.79
C ALA A 66 -10.53 10.52 3.95
N VAL A 67 -10.87 9.33 3.41
CA VAL A 67 -12.08 9.12 2.56
C VAL A 67 -13.43 9.25 3.27
N SER A 68 -13.44 9.63 4.54
CA SER A 68 -14.66 9.92 5.30
C SER A 68 -14.82 11.44 5.47
N GLU A 69 -16.04 11.94 5.32
CA GLU A 69 -16.38 13.35 5.54
C GLU A 69 -15.85 13.84 6.90
N GLY A 70 -15.26 15.03 6.90
CA GLY A 70 -14.70 15.66 8.10
C GLY A 70 -13.36 15.12 8.59
N SER A 71 -12.71 14.19 7.87
CA SER A 71 -11.38 13.71 8.25
C SER A 71 -10.30 14.78 8.01
N SER A 72 -9.48 15.03 9.03
CA SER A 72 -8.32 15.94 8.99
C SER A 72 -6.98 15.23 8.83
N THR A 73 -6.99 13.93 8.51
CA THR A 73 -5.75 13.14 8.36
C THR A 73 -5.01 13.59 7.11
N SER A 74 -3.69 13.77 7.17
CA SER A 74 -2.86 14.05 5.99
C SER A 74 -2.31 12.77 5.34
N LEU A 75 -1.71 12.90 4.15
CA LEU A 75 -1.00 11.80 3.49
C LEU A 75 0.12 11.28 4.39
N TRP A 76 0.90 12.22 4.95
CA TRP A 76 1.99 11.89 5.83
C TRP A 76 1.52 11.16 7.10
N ASP A 77 0.40 11.54 7.71
CA ASP A 77 -0.14 10.83 8.88
C ASP A 77 -0.42 9.35 8.56
N ARG A 78 -0.90 9.07 7.35
CA ARG A 78 -1.14 7.70 6.88
C ARG A 78 0.15 6.95 6.61
N LEU A 79 1.11 7.56 5.90
CA LEU A 79 2.42 6.96 5.63
C LEU A 79 3.20 6.71 6.93
N ARG A 80 3.16 7.64 7.89
CA ARG A 80 3.72 7.50 9.23
C ARG A 80 3.13 6.31 9.99
N THR A 81 1.83 6.06 9.84
CA THR A 81 1.17 4.89 10.44
C THR A 81 1.76 3.59 9.91
N HIS A 82 2.07 3.53 8.61
CA HIS A 82 2.74 2.37 8.00
C HIS A 82 4.21 2.27 8.41
N ARG A 83 4.94 3.39 8.46
CA ARG A 83 6.35 3.45 8.90
C ARG A 83 6.53 2.97 10.34
N GLY A 84 5.54 3.21 11.20
CA GLY A 84 5.62 2.90 12.62
C GLY A 84 6.43 3.91 13.42
N ALA A 85 6.58 3.63 14.71
CA ALA A 85 7.29 4.48 15.65
C ALA A 85 8.81 4.36 15.48
N GLN A 86 9.49 5.51 15.47
CA GLN A 86 10.94 5.59 15.38
C GLN A 86 11.62 5.78 16.74
N ARG A 87 10.85 6.06 17.81
CA ARG A 87 11.33 6.30 19.17
C ARG A 87 10.26 5.91 20.19
N GLY A 88 10.65 5.80 21.46
CA GLY A 88 9.74 5.60 22.59
C GLY A 88 9.47 4.12 22.90
N THR A 89 8.44 3.85 23.71
CA THR A 89 8.14 2.49 24.22
C THR A 89 8.02 1.43 23.11
N TYR A 90 7.43 1.79 21.98
CA TYR A 90 7.18 0.88 20.86
C TYR A 90 8.14 1.14 19.68
N GLU A 91 9.34 1.64 19.97
CA GLU A 91 10.37 1.94 18.98
C GLU A 91 10.63 0.75 18.04
N GLY A 92 10.68 1.05 16.75
CA GLY A 92 10.81 0.09 15.66
C GLY A 92 9.49 -0.60 15.29
N GLY A 93 8.52 -0.66 16.19
CA GLY A 93 7.20 -1.25 15.94
C GLY A 93 6.21 -0.28 15.30
N GLY A 94 4.97 -0.72 15.13
CA GLY A 94 3.85 0.10 14.70
C GLY A 94 2.55 -0.34 15.36
N ASN A 95 1.43 -0.16 14.65
CA ASN A 95 0.11 -0.49 15.17
C ASN A 95 -0.72 -1.21 14.11
N HIS A 96 -0.62 -2.54 14.06
CA HIS A 96 -1.39 -3.37 13.15
C HIS A 96 -2.89 -3.28 13.39
N ARG A 97 -3.32 -2.99 14.62
CA ARG A 97 -4.76 -2.83 14.93
C ARG A 97 -5.35 -1.55 14.32
N GLY A 98 -4.51 -0.54 14.03
CA GLY A 98 -4.88 0.69 13.32
C GLY A 98 -4.55 0.69 11.83
N SER A 99 -3.84 -0.32 11.31
CA SER A 99 -3.46 -0.42 9.90
C SER A 99 -3.70 -1.82 9.36
N VAL A 100 -4.71 -1.94 8.49
CA VAL A 100 -5.01 -3.19 7.78
C VAL A 100 -3.78 -3.69 7.03
N PHE A 101 -2.98 -2.79 6.44
CA PHE A 101 -1.76 -3.20 5.72
C PHE A 101 -0.78 -3.92 6.65
N ARG A 102 -0.46 -3.31 7.80
CA ARG A 102 0.40 -3.92 8.84
C ARG A 102 -0.17 -5.23 9.36
N LYS A 103 -1.49 -5.27 9.61
CA LYS A 103 -2.19 -6.48 10.05
C LYS A 103 -1.98 -7.62 9.06
N ARG A 104 -2.22 -7.39 7.77
CA ARG A 104 -2.12 -8.42 6.72
C ARG A 104 -0.70 -8.90 6.51
N VAL A 105 0.28 -8.00 6.50
CA VAL A 105 1.70 -8.36 6.42
C VAL A 105 2.10 -9.22 7.62
N GLY A 106 1.73 -8.81 8.84
CA GLY A 106 2.05 -9.58 10.04
C GLY A 106 1.33 -10.93 10.10
N GLU A 107 0.08 -11.03 9.65
CA GLU A 107 -0.63 -12.31 9.54
C GLU A 107 0.11 -13.28 8.61
N ALA A 108 0.60 -12.78 7.46
CA ALA A 108 1.37 -13.57 6.52
C ALA A 108 2.74 -14.00 7.09
N LEU A 109 3.44 -13.12 7.81
CA LEU A 109 4.71 -13.47 8.49
C LEU A 109 4.49 -14.54 9.56
N VAL A 110 3.45 -14.36 10.39
CA VAL A 110 3.08 -15.33 11.43
C VAL A 110 2.80 -16.70 10.83
N ASP A 111 2.06 -16.75 9.72
CA ASP A 111 1.67 -18.01 9.09
C ASP A 111 2.83 -18.67 8.34
N ARG A 112 3.62 -17.90 7.57
CA ARG A 112 4.79 -18.40 6.85
C ARG A 112 5.84 -19.01 7.78
N ASP A 113 6.06 -18.36 8.92
CA ASP A 113 7.13 -18.74 9.85
C ASP A 113 6.66 -19.68 10.97
N GLY A 114 5.39 -20.10 10.97
CA GLY A 114 4.85 -21.02 11.99
C GLY A 114 4.70 -20.42 13.39
N LEU A 115 4.55 -19.10 13.51
CA LEU A 115 4.56 -18.37 14.79
C LEU A 115 3.18 -18.17 15.42
N ARG A 116 2.19 -18.99 15.05
CA ARG A 116 0.81 -18.85 15.53
C ARG A 116 0.68 -19.04 17.05
N GLU A 117 1.49 -19.94 17.62
CA GLU A 117 1.51 -20.17 19.07
C GLU A 117 2.17 -19.00 19.83
N THR A 118 3.15 -18.34 19.21
CA THR A 118 3.83 -17.17 19.77
C THR A 118 2.94 -15.92 19.69
N TYR A 119 2.22 -15.73 18.59
CA TYR A 119 1.36 -14.57 18.36
C TYR A 119 -0.12 -14.95 18.11
N PRO A 120 -0.79 -15.61 19.06
CA PRO A 120 -2.15 -16.11 18.87
C PRO A 120 -3.20 -15.01 18.79
N GLN A 121 -2.87 -13.80 19.24
CA GLN A 121 -3.75 -12.62 19.24
C GLN A 121 -3.45 -11.64 18.09
N TRP A 122 -2.49 -11.96 17.22
CA TRP A 122 -2.16 -11.09 16.09
C TRP A 122 -3.34 -10.96 15.14
N GLY A 123 -3.74 -9.72 14.87
CA GLY A 123 -4.89 -9.43 14.00
C GLY A 123 -6.26 -9.61 14.68
N VAL A 124 -6.30 -9.95 15.97
CA VAL A 124 -7.55 -10.08 16.74
C VAL A 124 -7.90 -8.74 17.40
N GLY A 125 -9.13 -8.28 17.14
CA GLY A 125 -9.68 -7.05 17.70
C GLY A 125 -9.03 -5.76 17.16
N SER A 126 -9.52 -4.63 17.66
CA SER A 126 -9.04 -3.27 17.32
C SER A 126 -8.27 -2.59 18.46
N THR A 127 -8.24 -3.21 19.65
CA THR A 127 -7.54 -2.69 20.84
C THR A 127 -6.83 -3.82 21.59
N ALA A 128 -5.83 -3.47 22.40
CA ALA A 128 -5.11 -4.39 23.26
C ALA A 128 -4.51 -3.67 24.47
N LYS A 129 -4.35 -4.41 25.58
CA LYS A 129 -3.63 -3.92 26.77
C LYS A 129 -2.16 -3.66 26.43
N ARG A 130 -1.48 -2.89 27.28
CA ARG A 130 -0.05 -2.56 27.09
C ARG A 130 0.81 -3.83 27.03
N GLU A 131 0.57 -4.79 27.91
CA GLU A 131 1.30 -6.07 27.99
C GLU A 131 1.30 -6.80 26.65
N LEU A 132 0.12 -7.12 26.11
CA LEU A 132 0.00 -7.78 24.81
C LEU A 132 0.67 -7.00 23.67
N ARG A 133 0.58 -5.66 23.69
CA ARG A 133 1.27 -4.82 22.68
C ARG A 133 2.79 -4.88 22.78
N LEU A 134 3.33 -5.10 23.98
CA LEU A 134 4.77 -5.32 24.19
C LEU A 134 5.18 -6.73 23.76
N ASP A 135 4.35 -7.73 24.03
CA ASP A 135 4.59 -9.12 23.59
C ASP A 135 4.61 -9.22 22.05
N GLU A 136 3.74 -8.46 21.37
CA GLU A 136 3.68 -8.40 19.90
C GLU A 136 4.71 -7.43 19.27
N LEU A 137 5.49 -6.70 20.08
CA LEU A 137 6.38 -5.64 19.58
C LEU A 137 7.45 -6.17 18.63
N ASP A 138 7.98 -7.37 18.87
CA ASP A 138 8.96 -7.98 17.97
C ASP A 138 8.35 -8.24 16.58
N MET A 139 7.14 -8.80 16.53
CA MET A 139 6.41 -8.99 15.27
C MET A 139 6.09 -7.65 14.59
N GLU A 140 5.69 -6.63 15.34
CA GLU A 140 5.51 -5.28 14.80
C GLU A 140 6.80 -4.70 14.20
N ARG A 141 7.98 -4.99 14.77
CA ARG A 141 9.26 -4.57 14.21
C ARG A 141 9.54 -5.28 12.88
N ARG A 142 9.27 -6.58 12.79
CA ARG A 142 9.39 -7.34 11.54
C ARG A 142 8.49 -6.77 10.45
N VAL A 143 7.24 -6.44 10.80
CA VAL A 143 6.30 -5.77 9.89
C VAL A 143 6.81 -4.38 9.49
N SER A 144 7.33 -3.60 10.43
CA SER A 144 7.89 -2.28 10.13
C SER A 144 9.06 -2.37 9.17
N ASN A 145 10.00 -3.30 9.37
CA ASN A 145 11.14 -3.47 8.48
C ASN A 145 10.65 -3.78 7.06
N TYR A 146 9.76 -4.76 6.91
CA TYR A 146 9.17 -5.08 5.61
C TYR A 146 8.53 -3.86 4.94
N LEU A 147 7.72 -3.08 5.66
CA LEU A 147 7.05 -1.90 5.09
C LEU A 147 7.99 -0.72 4.84
N ARG A 148 9.07 -0.59 5.61
CA ARG A 148 10.07 0.47 5.46
C ARG A 148 10.90 0.30 4.20
N ASP A 149 11.16 -0.94 3.82
CA ASP A 149 11.99 -1.28 2.68
C ASP A 149 11.23 -1.25 1.35
N LEU A 150 9.88 -1.17 1.37
CA LEU A 150 9.10 -1.08 0.13
C LEU A 150 9.31 0.28 -0.54
N PRO A 151 9.76 0.30 -1.81
CA PRO A 151 9.77 1.52 -2.62
C PRO A 151 8.33 2.01 -2.86
N PHE A 152 8.12 3.32 -2.88
CA PHE A 152 6.81 3.88 -3.20
C PHE A 152 6.87 5.22 -3.93
N LEU A 153 5.79 5.51 -4.65
CA LEU A 153 5.47 6.80 -5.26
C LEU A 153 4.20 7.37 -4.63
N TRP A 154 3.98 8.67 -4.84
CA TRP A 154 2.76 9.37 -4.42
C TRP A 154 2.30 10.34 -5.53
N VAL A 155 1.00 10.61 -5.58
CA VAL A 155 0.44 11.72 -6.34
C VAL A 155 -0.30 12.67 -5.41
N ALA A 156 -0.15 13.97 -5.64
CA ALA A 156 -0.91 15.00 -4.95
C ALA A 156 -2.32 15.09 -5.53
N VAL A 157 -3.33 14.90 -4.69
CA VAL A 157 -4.76 15.01 -5.03
C VAL A 157 -5.45 15.69 -3.84
N ASP A 158 -5.53 17.02 -3.89
CA ASP A 158 -6.05 17.85 -2.81
C ASP A 158 -7.54 18.18 -2.98
N ASP A 159 -8.34 17.12 -3.05
CA ASP A 159 -9.79 17.18 -3.14
C ASP A 159 -10.45 17.07 -1.76
N GLU A 160 -11.71 17.49 -1.66
CA GLU A 160 -12.44 17.44 -0.39
C GLU A 160 -12.63 16.00 0.14
N PRO A 161 -12.63 15.81 1.47
CA PRO A 161 -12.81 14.49 2.05
C PRO A 161 -14.21 13.92 1.79
N SER A 162 -14.34 12.92 0.90
CA SER A 162 -15.57 12.16 0.72
C SER A 162 -15.29 10.76 0.15
N ALA A 163 -16.30 9.89 0.19
CA ALA A 163 -16.22 8.57 -0.46
C ALA A 163 -16.17 8.68 -2.00
N GLU A 164 -16.69 9.78 -2.55
CA GLU A 164 -16.71 10.09 -3.99
C GLU A 164 -15.56 11.03 -4.40
N SER A 165 -14.56 11.17 -3.54
CA SER A 165 -13.38 11.98 -3.81
C SER A 165 -12.60 11.42 -5.01
N GLN A 166 -11.98 12.29 -5.81
CA GLN A 166 -11.07 11.93 -6.88
C GLN A 166 -9.96 10.98 -6.39
N ARG A 167 -9.43 11.16 -5.17
CA ARG A 167 -8.44 10.23 -4.60
C ARG A 167 -9.02 8.84 -4.31
N ALA A 168 -10.27 8.74 -3.85
CA ALA A 168 -10.95 7.47 -3.66
C ALA A 168 -11.26 6.79 -5.02
N TYR A 169 -11.66 7.58 -6.01
CA TYR A 169 -11.84 7.12 -7.38
C TYR A 169 -10.54 6.56 -7.98
N ILE A 170 -9.41 7.27 -7.84
CA ILE A 170 -8.10 6.80 -8.29
C ILE A 170 -7.69 5.52 -7.53
N GLU A 171 -7.78 5.52 -6.19
CA GLU A 171 -7.42 4.34 -5.38
C GLU A 171 -8.21 3.10 -5.84
N ARG A 172 -9.55 3.19 -5.86
CA ARG A 172 -10.44 2.08 -6.23
C ARG A 172 -10.12 1.51 -7.61
N ASN A 173 -10.10 2.37 -8.62
CA ASN A 173 -9.96 1.93 -10.01
C ASN A 173 -8.56 1.42 -10.32
N VAL A 174 -7.50 2.01 -9.73
CA VAL A 174 -6.13 1.48 -9.91
C VAL A 174 -5.98 0.12 -9.22
N ILE A 175 -6.60 -0.10 -8.06
CA ILE A 175 -6.61 -1.43 -7.42
C ILE A 175 -7.30 -2.46 -8.31
N ALA A 176 -8.48 -2.13 -8.83
CA ALA A 176 -9.26 -2.99 -9.71
C ALA A 176 -8.47 -3.35 -10.98
N LEU A 177 -7.84 -2.37 -11.63
CA LEU A 177 -6.98 -2.58 -12.80
C LEU A 177 -5.80 -3.53 -12.50
N LEU A 178 -5.10 -3.31 -11.38
CA LEU A 178 -3.94 -4.11 -10.98
C LEU A 178 -4.29 -5.54 -10.50
N SER A 179 -5.53 -5.80 -10.10
CA SER A 179 -5.91 -7.06 -9.46
C SER A 179 -6.00 -8.23 -10.43
N ASN A 180 -5.35 -9.35 -10.09
CA ASN A 180 -5.54 -10.62 -10.79
C ASN A 180 -6.68 -11.48 -10.20
N TYR A 181 -7.42 -10.99 -9.21
CA TYR A 181 -8.48 -11.75 -8.55
C TYR A 181 -9.63 -12.00 -9.53
N GLN A 182 -9.94 -13.27 -9.82
CA GLN A 182 -10.99 -13.66 -10.77
C GLN A 182 -10.77 -13.16 -12.21
N HIS A 183 -9.53 -12.83 -12.58
CA HIS A 183 -9.13 -12.45 -13.93
C HIS A 183 -8.04 -13.39 -14.45
N ASP A 184 -7.86 -13.42 -15.77
CA ASP A 184 -6.65 -13.98 -16.36
C ASP A 184 -5.43 -13.21 -15.81
N PRO A 185 -4.46 -13.90 -15.17
CA PRO A 185 -3.35 -13.21 -14.52
C PRO A 185 -2.49 -12.43 -15.52
N VAL A 186 -2.23 -11.17 -15.20
CA VAL A 186 -1.17 -10.36 -15.82
C VAL A 186 -0.13 -10.11 -14.76
N ASP A 187 1.14 -10.35 -15.06
CA ASP A 187 2.23 -10.25 -14.10
C ASP A 187 1.92 -11.04 -12.80
N PRO A 188 1.70 -12.37 -12.86
CA PRO A 188 1.47 -13.20 -11.67
C PRO A 188 2.62 -13.06 -10.65
N ARG A 189 2.28 -13.18 -9.37
CA ARG A 189 3.26 -13.13 -8.28
C ARG A 189 4.15 -14.37 -8.27
N SER A 190 5.39 -14.22 -7.81
CA SER A 190 6.24 -15.36 -7.47
C SER A 190 5.62 -16.17 -6.34
N GLY A 191 5.90 -17.48 -6.30
CA GLY A 191 5.54 -18.33 -5.17
C GLY A 191 6.16 -17.85 -3.84
N GLU A 192 7.30 -17.16 -3.92
CA GLU A 192 8.06 -16.63 -2.79
C GLU A 192 7.51 -15.29 -2.26
N TRP A 193 6.55 -14.67 -2.95
CA TRP A 193 5.94 -13.42 -2.47
C TRP A 193 5.25 -13.65 -1.12
N LEU A 194 5.61 -12.87 -0.09
CA LEU A 194 5.04 -13.01 1.26
C LEU A 194 3.49 -13.05 1.27
N GLY A 195 2.85 -12.35 0.34
CA GLY A 195 1.39 -12.35 0.22
C GLY A 195 0.77 -13.72 -0.07
N THR A 196 1.51 -14.70 -0.59
CA THR A 196 1.05 -16.08 -0.79
C THR A 196 0.72 -16.78 0.54
N ALA A 197 1.38 -16.40 1.64
CA ALA A 197 1.10 -16.88 2.99
C ALA A 197 -0.06 -16.12 3.69
N SER A 198 -0.63 -15.09 3.05
CA SER A 198 -1.74 -14.32 3.64
C SER A 198 -2.96 -15.21 3.88
N ARG A 199 -3.67 -14.99 4.98
CA ARG A 199 -4.97 -15.67 5.27
C ARG A 199 -6.08 -15.25 4.30
N SER A 200 -5.97 -14.06 3.72
CA SER A 200 -6.95 -13.51 2.79
C SER A 200 -6.80 -14.10 1.39
N LYS A 201 -7.82 -14.81 0.91
CA LYS A 201 -7.89 -15.30 -0.48
C LYS A 201 -7.71 -14.16 -1.48
N LYS A 202 -8.39 -13.03 -1.23
CA LYS A 202 -8.31 -11.81 -2.04
C LYS A 202 -6.87 -11.29 -2.18
N ILE A 203 -6.04 -11.35 -1.13
CA ILE A 203 -4.63 -10.93 -1.22
C ILE A 203 -3.82 -11.91 -2.05
N ARG A 204 -3.95 -13.21 -1.76
CA ARG A 204 -3.20 -14.26 -2.46
C ARG A 204 -3.46 -14.24 -3.97
N GLU A 205 -4.73 -14.10 -4.36
CA GLU A 205 -5.15 -14.21 -5.76
C GLU A 205 -5.12 -12.88 -6.53
N SER A 206 -5.31 -11.73 -5.88
CA SER A 206 -5.12 -10.43 -6.56
C SER A 206 -3.65 -10.12 -6.82
N GLY A 207 -2.75 -10.67 -6.01
CA GLY A 207 -1.36 -10.26 -6.00
C GLY A 207 -1.17 -8.86 -5.40
N LEU A 208 -2.08 -8.36 -4.58
CA LEU A 208 -1.99 -7.05 -3.91
C LEU A 208 -2.20 -7.19 -2.41
N TRP A 209 -1.59 -6.29 -1.63
CA TRP A 209 -1.90 -6.11 -0.20
C TRP A 209 -3.21 -5.34 0.04
N ASN A 210 -4.07 -5.28 -0.98
CA ASN A 210 -5.42 -4.73 -0.94
C ASN A 210 -6.44 -5.86 -0.73
N VAL A 211 -7.57 -5.53 -0.10
CA VAL A 211 -8.71 -6.46 0.07
C VAL A 211 -9.97 -5.87 -0.54
N ASN A 212 -10.17 -4.57 -0.36
CA ASN A 212 -11.23 -3.84 -1.04
C ASN A 212 -10.83 -3.56 -2.48
N HIS A 213 -11.81 -3.46 -3.38
CA HIS A 213 -11.66 -3.07 -4.79
C HIS A 213 -10.93 -4.07 -5.70
N VAL A 214 -10.46 -5.21 -5.17
CA VAL A 214 -9.75 -6.22 -5.99
C VAL A 214 -10.68 -7.05 -6.86
N ASP A 215 -11.97 -7.06 -6.57
CA ASP A 215 -13.04 -7.80 -7.25
C ASP A 215 -14.03 -6.87 -7.96
N GLU A 216 -13.65 -5.59 -8.12
CA GLU A 216 -14.45 -4.58 -8.79
C GLU A 216 -13.96 -4.38 -10.23
N GLU A 217 -14.84 -3.90 -11.09
CA GLU A 217 -14.46 -3.42 -12.42
C GLU A 217 -13.85 -2.01 -12.31
N TYR A 218 -12.88 -1.71 -13.16
CA TYR A 218 -12.28 -0.38 -13.23
C TYR A 218 -12.87 0.42 -14.40
N ASP A 219 -12.97 1.72 -14.22
CA ASP A 219 -13.23 2.69 -15.28
C ASP A 219 -11.90 3.11 -15.92
N PRO A 220 -11.66 2.84 -17.22
CA PRO A 220 -10.43 3.24 -17.92
C PRO A 220 -10.14 4.75 -17.89
N ALA A 221 -11.15 5.60 -17.65
CA ALA A 221 -10.94 7.03 -17.48
C ALA A 221 -10.05 7.38 -16.26
N VAL A 222 -9.83 6.42 -15.35
CA VAL A 222 -8.87 6.57 -14.25
C VAL A 222 -7.46 6.90 -14.74
N LEU A 223 -7.05 6.40 -15.91
CA LEU A 223 -5.71 6.66 -16.44
C LEU A 223 -5.53 8.14 -16.77
N ASN A 224 -6.57 8.79 -17.32
CA ASN A 224 -6.55 10.24 -17.54
C ASN A 224 -6.53 11.01 -16.21
N ALA A 225 -7.36 10.60 -15.25
CA ALA A 225 -7.40 11.23 -13.93
C ALA A 225 -6.07 11.10 -13.17
N LEU A 226 -5.39 9.96 -13.31
CA LEU A 226 -4.06 9.73 -12.76
C LEU A 226 -3.01 10.56 -13.51
N GLY A 227 -3.07 10.62 -14.85
CA GLY A 227 -2.20 11.49 -15.66
C GLY A 227 -2.26 12.95 -15.22
N ASP A 228 -3.47 13.50 -15.05
CA ASP A 228 -3.68 14.85 -14.53
C ASP A 228 -3.07 15.06 -13.14
N ALA A 229 -3.13 14.04 -12.27
CA ALA A 229 -2.55 14.08 -10.94
C ALA A 229 -1.01 13.99 -10.97
N VAL A 230 -0.45 13.16 -11.84
CA VAL A 230 0.99 13.10 -12.11
C VAL A 230 1.48 14.46 -12.58
N GLU A 231 0.76 15.12 -13.49
CA GLU A 231 1.09 16.46 -14.00
C GLU A 231 1.07 17.57 -12.96
N LYS A 232 0.35 17.38 -11.84
CA LYS A 232 0.24 18.38 -10.76
C LYS A 232 1.17 18.09 -9.60
N THR A 233 1.68 16.86 -9.50
CA THR A 233 2.52 16.43 -8.38
C THR A 233 3.90 17.09 -8.46
N GLN A 234 4.41 17.59 -7.33
CA GLN A 234 5.74 18.15 -7.21
C GLN A 234 6.64 17.23 -6.38
N PRO A 235 7.98 17.27 -6.57
CA PRO A 235 8.93 16.65 -5.65
C PRO A 235 8.76 17.12 -4.19
N LEU A 236 9.26 16.32 -3.25
CA LEU A 236 9.33 16.67 -1.81
C LEU A 236 10.38 17.72 -1.48
#